data_AF-A0A2N1KI52-F1
#
_entry.id   AF-A0A2N1KI52-F1
#
_cell.length_a   1.000
_cell.length_b   1.000
_cell.length_c   1.000
_cell.angle_alpha   90.00
_cell.angle_beta   90.00
_cell.angle_gamma   90.00
#
_symmetry.space_group_name_H-M   'P 1'
#
loop_
_entity.id
_entity.type
_entity.pdbx_description
1 polymer ?
#
loop_
_entity_poly.entity_id
_entity_poly.type
_entity_poly.pdbx_seq_one_letter_code
_entity_poly.pdbx_strand_id
1 'polypeptide(L)'
;MKSTIRLIFLIGYCFLFPSVSVAQPLPKGVSRVLFLGNSITYDGRYVNDVIAYVRMHYPKSNYTFINVGLPSETVSGLSEPNHADGKFPRPDLHERLERVLTQIKPDLVFACYGMNDGIYMPFDSSRFKAFQSGMEWLHQEVEKAGARIIHSTPPLYDDGRGGATGYAQVLDDYSDWLINQRERQHWEVIDLHFPMKAFLEQQKKRDSTFYLAQDGVHPGALGHWLMAREMLRYLVKDDSEKLSRTESLSEALGDKKNADELVKLITEQQQIVRNAWLSATGHKRPGLPSGLPLDQAQKQARSLEKKIRKLL
;
A
#
# COMPACT_ATOMS: atom_id res chain seq x y z
N MET A 1 -62.87 -40.82 42.50
CA MET A 1 -62.51 -40.70 41.07
C MET A 1 -61.15 -40.02 40.98
N LYS A 2 -60.15 -40.68 40.40
CA LYS A 2 -58.75 -40.22 40.34
C LYS A 2 -58.60 -39.14 39.25
N SER A 3 -58.03 -38.00 39.59
CA SER A 3 -57.62 -36.94 38.65
C SER A 3 -56.20 -37.21 38.17
N THR A 4 -56.01 -37.32 36.86
CA THR A 4 -54.70 -37.56 36.23
C THR A 4 -54.21 -36.24 35.64
N ILE A 5 -53.19 -35.63 36.25
CA ILE A 5 -52.51 -34.45 35.69
C ILE A 5 -51.50 -34.93 34.65
N ARG A 6 -51.69 -34.52 33.39
CA ARG A 6 -50.69 -34.72 32.32
C ARG A 6 -49.77 -33.50 32.27
N LEU A 7 -48.49 -33.70 32.57
CA LEU A 7 -47.44 -32.71 32.40
C LEU A 7 -46.89 -32.83 30.96
N ILE A 8 -47.05 -31.78 30.15
CA ILE A 8 -46.50 -31.70 28.80
C ILE A 8 -45.13 -31.02 28.89
N PHE A 9 -44.05 -31.76 28.61
CA PHE A 9 -42.72 -31.19 28.44
C PHE A 9 -42.59 -30.62 27.02
N LEU A 10 -42.47 -29.29 26.92
CA LEU A 10 -42.12 -28.62 25.67
C LEU A 10 -40.59 -28.62 25.53
N ILE A 11 -40.04 -29.48 24.68
CA ILE A 11 -38.62 -29.47 24.34
C ILE A 11 -38.41 -28.38 23.28
N GLY A 12 -37.91 -27.22 23.71
CA GLY A 12 -37.52 -26.14 22.81
C GLY A 12 -36.22 -26.48 22.09
N TYR A 13 -36.30 -26.72 20.77
CA TYR A 13 -35.12 -26.85 19.91
C TYR A 13 -34.49 -25.45 19.71
N CYS A 14 -33.44 -25.13 20.46
CA CYS A 14 -32.59 -23.98 20.16
C CYS A 14 -31.76 -24.29 18.91
N PHE A 15 -32.21 -23.81 17.75
CA PHE A 15 -31.38 -23.74 16.55
C PHE A 15 -30.28 -22.69 16.76
N LEU A 16 -29.12 -23.13 17.22
CA LEU A 16 -27.89 -22.35 17.16
C LEU A 16 -27.47 -22.27 15.69
N PHE A 17 -27.83 -21.17 15.01
CA PHE A 17 -27.27 -20.86 13.70
C PHE A 17 -25.80 -20.47 13.91
N PRO A 18 -24.82 -21.23 13.36
CA PRO A 18 -23.44 -20.78 13.39
C PRO A 18 -23.36 -19.47 12.63
N SER A 19 -22.98 -18.41 13.32
CA SER A 19 -22.62 -17.14 12.69
C SER A 19 -21.33 -17.39 11.91
N VAL A 20 -21.44 -17.66 10.61
CA VAL A 20 -20.28 -17.69 9.72
C VAL A 20 -19.75 -16.25 9.67
N SER A 21 -18.76 -15.96 10.50
CA SER A 21 -17.99 -14.73 10.40
C SER A 21 -17.28 -14.79 9.05
N VAL A 22 -17.76 -14.03 8.07
CA VAL A 22 -17.05 -13.86 6.80
C VAL A 22 -15.72 -13.20 7.14
N ALA A 23 -14.63 -13.96 7.04
CA ALA A 23 -13.29 -13.43 7.24
C ALA A 23 -13.11 -12.19 6.36
N GLN A 24 -12.67 -11.09 6.96
CA GLN A 24 -12.35 -9.86 6.26
C GLN A 24 -10.83 -9.72 6.23
N PRO A 25 -10.24 -9.18 5.14
CA PRO A 25 -8.80 -9.08 5.01
C PRO A 25 -8.23 -7.98 5.90
N LEU A 26 -9.06 -7.00 6.29
CA LEU A 26 -8.67 -5.93 7.19
C LEU A 26 -9.38 -6.08 8.54
N PRO A 27 -8.74 -5.62 9.64
CA PRO A 27 -9.29 -5.64 10.98
C PRO A 27 -10.69 -5.01 11.08
N LYS A 28 -11.48 -5.45 12.05
CA LYS A 28 -12.75 -4.80 12.39
C LYS A 28 -12.53 -3.32 12.73
N GLY A 29 -13.45 -2.45 12.32
CA GLY A 29 -13.37 -1.01 12.52
C GLY A 29 -12.69 -0.24 11.38
N VAL A 30 -11.91 -0.92 10.52
CA VAL A 30 -11.30 -0.27 9.36
C VAL A 30 -12.33 -0.04 8.27
N SER A 31 -12.48 1.21 7.85
CA SER A 31 -13.32 1.63 6.72
C SER A 31 -12.54 2.46 5.70
N ARG A 32 -11.58 3.29 6.15
CA ARG A 32 -10.76 4.17 5.31
C ARG A 32 -9.29 3.75 5.41
N VAL A 33 -8.75 3.34 4.28
CA VAL A 33 -7.37 2.85 4.15
C VAL A 33 -6.59 3.84 3.31
N LEU A 34 -5.54 4.42 3.89
CA LEU A 34 -4.66 5.38 3.24
C LEU A 34 -3.35 4.72 2.82
N PHE A 35 -2.89 4.98 1.60
CA PHE A 35 -1.54 4.66 1.15
C PHE A 35 -0.71 5.94 1.05
N LEU A 36 0.34 6.01 1.85
CA LEU A 36 1.38 7.03 1.84
C LEU A 36 2.68 6.48 1.25
N GLY A 37 3.38 7.33 0.52
CA GLY A 37 4.66 6.99 -0.11
C GLY A 37 5.02 7.98 -1.20
N ASN A 38 6.00 7.59 -2.03
CA ASN A 38 6.60 8.47 -3.02
C ASN A 38 6.01 8.30 -4.44
N SER A 39 6.83 8.41 -5.50
CA SER A 39 6.42 8.25 -6.90
C SER A 39 5.88 6.85 -7.22
N ILE A 40 6.39 5.80 -6.55
CA ILE A 40 5.94 4.42 -6.77
C ILE A 40 4.52 4.23 -6.23
N THR A 41 4.25 4.80 -5.05
CA THR A 41 2.89 4.88 -4.50
C THR A 41 2.01 5.78 -5.35
N TYR A 42 2.52 6.92 -5.83
CA TYR A 42 1.76 7.79 -6.74
C TYR A 42 1.34 7.07 -8.02
N ASP A 43 2.21 6.31 -8.70
CA ASP A 43 1.83 5.47 -9.86
C ASP A 43 0.70 4.50 -9.48
N GLY A 44 0.87 3.82 -8.34
CA GLY A 44 -0.21 3.17 -7.63
C GLY A 44 -0.67 1.83 -8.19
N ARG A 45 0.00 1.24 -9.19
CA ARG A 45 -0.39 -0.09 -9.70
C ARG A 45 -0.45 -1.16 -8.61
N TYR A 46 0.52 -1.21 -7.71
CA TYR A 46 0.48 -2.18 -6.59
C TYR A 46 -0.72 -1.93 -5.65
N VAL A 47 -1.09 -0.66 -5.45
CA VAL A 47 -2.29 -0.28 -4.68
C VAL A 47 -3.54 -0.78 -5.39
N ASN A 48 -3.62 -0.59 -6.71
CA ASN A 48 -4.75 -1.01 -7.53
C ASN A 48 -4.89 -2.54 -7.56
N ASP A 49 -3.79 -3.28 -7.61
CA ASP A 49 -3.79 -4.74 -7.55
C ASP A 49 -4.29 -5.26 -6.18
N VAL A 50 -3.86 -4.63 -5.07
CA VAL A 50 -4.40 -4.94 -3.73
C VAL A 50 -5.90 -4.66 -3.68
N ILE A 51 -6.35 -3.51 -4.19
CA ILE A 51 -7.78 -3.15 -4.21
C ILE A 51 -8.58 -4.16 -5.04
N ALA A 52 -8.09 -4.50 -6.24
CA ALA A 52 -8.77 -5.42 -7.14
C ALA A 52 -8.93 -6.81 -6.50
N TYR A 53 -7.86 -7.33 -5.90
CA TYR A 53 -7.89 -8.61 -5.20
C TYR A 53 -8.86 -8.57 -4.01
N VAL A 54 -8.79 -7.54 -3.16
CA VAL A 54 -9.71 -7.41 -2.01
C VAL A 54 -11.16 -7.28 -2.46
N ARG A 55 -11.45 -6.52 -3.53
CA ARG A 55 -12.81 -6.37 -4.05
C ARG A 55 -13.36 -7.69 -4.58
N MET A 56 -12.56 -8.47 -5.30
CA MET A 56 -12.98 -9.76 -5.87
C MET A 56 -13.21 -10.82 -4.77
N HIS A 57 -12.31 -10.91 -3.80
CA HIS A 57 -12.42 -11.92 -2.73
C HIS A 57 -13.38 -11.51 -1.61
N TYR A 58 -13.61 -10.21 -1.41
CA TYR A 58 -14.46 -9.66 -0.35
C TYR A 58 -15.44 -8.62 -0.90
N PRO A 59 -16.37 -9.00 -1.80
CA PRO A 59 -17.25 -8.07 -2.52
C PRO A 59 -18.27 -7.34 -1.62
N LYS A 60 -18.50 -7.86 -0.41
CA LYS A 60 -19.35 -7.24 0.62
C LYS A 60 -18.62 -6.21 1.48
N SER A 61 -17.29 -6.10 1.36
CA SER A 61 -16.51 -5.11 2.09
C SER A 61 -16.82 -3.69 1.59
N ASN A 62 -16.83 -2.72 2.50
CA ASN A 62 -17.09 -1.31 2.18
C ASN A 62 -15.87 -0.43 2.41
N TYR A 63 -14.67 -1.00 2.29
CA TYR A 63 -13.42 -0.25 2.41
C TYR A 63 -13.35 0.86 1.36
N THR A 64 -12.87 2.02 1.79
CA THR A 64 -12.48 3.15 0.94
C THR A 64 -10.97 3.21 0.94
N PHE A 65 -10.37 2.87 -0.20
CA PHE A 65 -8.93 2.95 -0.39
C PHE A 65 -8.57 4.30 -1.02
N ILE A 66 -7.57 4.96 -0.45
CA ILE A 66 -7.15 6.30 -0.82
C ILE A 66 -5.64 6.28 -1.01
N ASN A 67 -5.19 6.51 -2.23
CA ASN A 67 -3.79 6.73 -2.53
C ASN A 67 -3.48 8.23 -2.50
N VAL A 68 -2.49 8.64 -1.70
CA VAL A 68 -1.96 10.01 -1.72
C VAL A 68 -0.43 10.03 -1.78
N GLY A 69 0.18 9.07 -2.48
CA GLY A 69 1.61 9.10 -2.76
C GLY A 69 2.02 10.40 -3.44
N LEU A 70 3.22 10.90 -3.16
CA LEU A 70 3.74 12.15 -3.73
C LEU A 70 5.12 11.93 -4.38
N PRO A 71 5.27 12.14 -5.70
CA PRO A 71 6.55 11.95 -6.38
C PRO A 71 7.69 12.76 -5.76
N SER A 72 8.88 12.14 -5.72
CA SER A 72 10.11 12.66 -5.11
C SER A 72 10.10 12.82 -3.59
N GLU A 73 8.97 12.59 -2.90
CA GLU A 73 8.83 12.82 -1.45
C GLU A 73 9.77 11.94 -0.62
N THR A 74 10.33 12.52 0.44
CA THR A 74 11.08 11.85 1.50
C THR A 74 10.33 11.95 2.82
N VAL A 75 10.55 10.96 3.69
CA VAL A 75 10.21 11.05 5.11
C VAL A 75 11.42 11.52 5.93
N SER A 76 12.64 11.36 5.41
CA SER A 76 13.86 11.88 6.04
C SER A 76 13.97 13.40 6.01
N GLY A 77 13.15 14.08 5.20
CA GLY A 77 13.24 15.53 4.95
C GLY A 77 14.47 15.94 4.14
N LEU A 78 15.26 14.98 3.66
CA LEU A 78 16.48 15.25 2.90
C LEU A 78 16.19 15.58 1.44
N SER A 79 17.04 16.43 0.87
CA SER A 79 17.13 16.71 -0.56
C SER A 79 18.59 16.90 -0.94
N GLU A 80 19.03 16.24 -2.00
CA GLU A 80 20.34 16.50 -2.60
C GLU A 80 20.40 17.90 -3.21
N PRO A 81 21.60 18.51 -3.28
CA PRO A 81 21.82 19.71 -4.08
C PRO A 81 21.39 19.47 -5.53
N ASN A 82 20.80 20.48 -6.15
CA ASN A 82 20.38 20.45 -7.56
C ASN A 82 19.35 19.35 -7.91
N HIS A 83 18.53 18.90 -6.94
CA HIS A 83 17.40 18.00 -7.23
C HIS A 83 16.53 18.57 -8.37
N ALA A 84 16.14 17.70 -9.31
CA ALA A 84 15.35 18.06 -10.49
C ALA A 84 15.95 19.25 -11.28
N ASP A 85 17.26 19.24 -11.52
CA ASP A 85 18.02 20.32 -12.18
C ASP A 85 17.85 21.67 -11.48
N GLY A 86 17.72 21.66 -10.16
CA GLY A 86 17.56 22.84 -9.32
C GLY A 86 16.15 23.45 -9.36
N LYS A 87 15.18 22.81 -10.01
CA LYS A 87 13.80 23.32 -10.12
C LYS A 87 13.07 23.35 -8.78
N PHE A 88 13.32 22.38 -7.90
CA PHE A 88 12.72 22.29 -6.57
C PHE A 88 13.48 21.29 -5.70
N PRO A 89 13.54 21.47 -4.37
CA PRO A 89 14.03 20.44 -3.46
C PRO A 89 13.04 19.26 -3.38
N ARG A 90 13.48 18.08 -2.95
CA ARG A 90 12.56 16.97 -2.67
C ARG A 90 11.43 17.42 -1.72
N PRO A 91 10.16 17.09 -2.01
CA PRO A 91 9.08 17.29 -1.05
C PRO A 91 9.35 16.53 0.25
N ASP A 92 8.95 17.12 1.37
CA ASP A 92 9.11 16.54 2.70
C ASP A 92 7.73 16.20 3.24
N LEU A 93 7.53 14.94 3.68
CA LEU A 93 6.25 14.51 4.25
C LEU A 93 5.84 15.32 5.47
N HIS A 94 6.79 15.83 6.28
CA HIS A 94 6.53 16.70 7.42
C HIS A 94 5.73 17.95 7.04
N GLU A 95 5.83 18.39 5.79
CA GLU A 95 5.14 19.57 5.29
C GLU A 95 3.62 19.38 5.20
N ARG A 96 3.13 18.16 4.96
CA ARG A 96 1.72 17.93 4.59
C ARG A 96 0.99 16.89 5.41
N LEU A 97 1.68 16.04 6.17
CA LEU A 97 1.07 14.88 6.84
C LEU A 97 -0.12 15.27 7.73
N GLU A 98 0.00 16.33 8.53
CA GLU A 98 -1.08 16.78 9.42
C GLU A 98 -2.36 17.08 8.63
N ARG A 99 -2.26 17.80 7.51
CA ARG A 99 -3.41 18.12 6.65
C ARG A 99 -4.00 16.87 6.01
N VAL A 100 -3.14 15.93 5.60
CA VAL A 100 -3.56 14.63 5.07
C VAL A 100 -4.37 13.86 6.11
N LEU A 101 -3.83 13.67 7.33
CA LEU A 101 -4.48 12.90 8.39
C LEU A 101 -5.77 13.55 8.88
N THR A 102 -5.77 14.87 9.12
CA THR A 102 -6.93 15.60 9.67
C THR A 102 -8.11 15.67 8.70
N GLN A 103 -7.84 15.80 7.39
CA GLN A 103 -8.89 15.85 6.37
C GLN A 103 -9.37 14.46 5.93
N ILE A 104 -8.45 13.50 5.78
CA ILE A 104 -8.81 12.15 5.32
C ILE A 104 -9.40 11.31 6.46
N LYS A 105 -8.91 11.47 7.69
CA LYS A 105 -9.29 10.66 8.87
C LYS A 105 -9.23 9.15 8.56
N PRO A 106 -8.06 8.62 8.22
CA PRO A 106 -7.91 7.19 7.94
C PRO A 106 -8.08 6.35 9.21
N ASP A 107 -8.53 5.11 9.06
CA ASP A 107 -8.51 4.11 10.14
C ASP A 107 -7.22 3.28 10.08
N LEU A 108 -6.68 3.11 8.87
CA LEU A 108 -5.47 2.36 8.58
C LEU A 108 -4.60 3.12 7.56
N VAL A 109 -3.30 3.16 7.80
CA VAL A 109 -2.29 3.76 6.91
C VAL A 109 -1.27 2.70 6.53
N PHE A 110 -1.05 2.50 5.23
CA PHE A 110 0.14 1.85 4.70
C PHE A 110 1.17 2.90 4.32
N ALA A 111 2.38 2.81 4.86
CA ALA A 111 3.46 3.77 4.59
C ALA A 111 4.64 3.09 3.91
N CYS A 112 5.04 3.56 2.72
CA CYS A 112 6.17 3.03 1.96
C CYS A 112 7.17 4.16 1.61
N TYR A 113 8.23 4.28 2.41
CA TYR A 113 9.32 5.25 2.25
C TYR A 113 10.69 4.56 2.35
N GLY A 114 11.73 5.22 1.84
CA GLY A 114 13.11 4.71 1.82
C GLY A 114 13.82 4.99 0.50
N MET A 115 13.14 4.80 -0.64
CA MET A 115 13.74 4.93 -1.99
C MET A 115 14.39 6.30 -2.23
N ASN A 116 13.79 7.39 -1.78
CA ASN A 116 14.33 8.75 -1.97
C ASN A 116 15.18 9.23 -0.78
N ASP A 117 15.09 8.54 0.35
CA ASP A 117 15.49 9.06 1.66
C ASP A 117 17.01 9.04 1.87
N GLY A 118 17.72 8.16 1.15
CA GLY A 118 19.17 8.17 1.03
C GLY A 118 19.68 9.09 -0.09
N ILE A 119 18.80 9.81 -0.78
CA ILE A 119 19.07 10.79 -1.85
C ILE A 119 20.02 10.26 -2.95
N TYR A 120 19.95 8.96 -3.24
CA TYR A 120 20.75 8.30 -4.28
C TYR A 120 22.27 8.45 -4.07
N MET A 121 22.70 8.56 -2.81
CA MET A 121 24.11 8.63 -2.41
C MET A 121 24.54 7.34 -1.71
N PRO A 122 25.86 7.02 -1.66
CA PRO A 122 26.36 5.91 -0.87
C PRO A 122 25.89 5.95 0.59
N PHE A 123 25.94 4.81 1.28
CA PHE A 123 25.53 4.76 2.68
C PHE A 123 26.25 5.82 3.53
N ASP A 124 25.49 6.45 4.41
CA ASP A 124 25.99 7.40 5.38
C ASP A 124 25.13 7.35 6.64
N SER A 125 25.80 7.32 7.78
CA SER A 125 25.14 7.17 9.07
C SER A 125 24.20 8.34 9.41
N SER A 126 24.49 9.56 8.94
CA SER A 126 23.64 10.73 9.20
C SER A 126 22.35 10.69 8.38
N ARG A 127 22.45 10.32 7.09
CA ARG A 127 21.27 10.11 6.23
C ARG A 127 20.42 8.95 6.70
N PHE A 128 21.05 7.86 7.12
CA PHE A 128 20.33 6.74 7.70
C PHE A 128 19.60 7.16 8.98
N LYS A 129 20.25 7.91 9.87
CA LYS A 129 19.60 8.41 11.08
C LYS A 129 18.41 9.33 10.76
N ALA A 130 18.52 10.19 9.75
CA ALA A 130 17.41 11.03 9.30
C ALA A 130 16.21 10.20 8.80
N PHE A 131 16.47 9.13 8.03
CA PHE A 131 15.43 8.18 7.63
C PHE A 131 14.76 7.51 8.84
N GLN A 132 15.56 7.00 9.79
CA GLN A 132 15.04 6.35 11.00
C GLN A 132 14.13 7.31 11.79
N SER A 133 14.60 8.53 12.03
CA SER A 133 13.84 9.55 12.76
C SER A 133 12.58 9.99 12.02
N GLY A 134 12.62 10.08 10.68
CA GLY A 134 11.44 10.34 9.87
C GLY A 134 10.39 9.22 9.99
N MET A 135 10.81 7.95 9.93
CA MET A 135 9.88 6.81 10.08
C MET A 135 9.29 6.71 11.50
N GLU A 136 10.10 6.97 12.53
CA GLU A 136 9.64 7.06 13.93
C GLU A 136 8.62 8.20 14.11
N TRP A 137 8.90 9.38 13.58
CA TRP A 137 7.98 10.52 13.60
C TRP A 137 6.67 10.21 12.85
N LEU A 138 6.75 9.65 11.64
CA LEU A 138 5.58 9.27 10.85
C LEU A 138 4.69 8.29 11.61
N HIS A 139 5.29 7.27 12.23
CA HIS A 139 4.55 6.30 13.05
C HIS A 139 3.77 7.00 14.18
N GLN A 140 4.46 7.85 14.94
CA GLN A 140 3.87 8.58 16.06
C GLN A 140 2.74 9.51 15.64
N GLU A 141 2.91 10.29 14.56
CA GLU A 141 1.86 11.22 14.12
C GLU A 141 0.63 10.50 13.56
N VAL A 142 0.79 9.32 12.94
CA VAL A 142 -0.34 8.49 12.49
C VAL A 142 -1.11 7.89 13.68
N GLU A 143 -0.40 7.32 14.66
CA GLU A 143 -1.05 6.78 15.87
C GLU A 143 -1.75 7.87 16.69
N LYS A 144 -1.11 9.04 16.83
CA LYS A 144 -1.67 10.22 17.50
C LYS A 144 -2.93 10.74 16.81
N ALA A 145 -3.03 10.58 15.48
CA ALA A 145 -4.26 10.88 14.73
C ALA A 145 -5.36 9.82 14.92
N GLY A 146 -5.11 8.76 15.68
CA GLY A 146 -6.05 7.68 15.98
C GLY A 146 -6.11 6.59 14.91
N ALA A 147 -5.16 6.57 13.98
CA ALA A 147 -5.11 5.59 12.89
C ALA A 147 -4.06 4.50 13.20
N ARG A 148 -4.34 3.28 12.77
CA ARG A 148 -3.35 2.20 12.76
C ARG A 148 -2.37 2.42 11.59
N ILE A 149 -1.09 2.08 11.79
CA ILE A 149 -0.08 2.14 10.73
C ILE A 149 0.56 0.78 10.49
N ILE A 150 0.75 0.44 9.20
CA ILE A 150 1.54 -0.69 8.74
C ILE A 150 2.62 -0.13 7.81
N HIS A 151 3.88 -0.32 8.17
CA HIS A 151 5.00 0.08 7.33
C HIS A 151 5.24 -0.98 6.25
N SER A 152 5.59 -0.54 5.05
CA SER A 152 6.11 -1.40 3.99
C SER A 152 7.54 -0.99 3.72
N THR A 153 8.47 -1.96 3.64
CA THR A 153 9.85 -1.65 3.24
C THR A 153 9.86 -1.08 1.81
N PRO A 154 10.83 -0.21 1.46
CA PRO A 154 10.94 0.29 0.09
C PRO A 154 11.20 -0.86 -0.89
N PRO A 155 10.70 -0.80 -2.13
CA PRO A 155 11.12 -1.75 -3.16
C PRO A 155 12.62 -1.59 -3.45
N LEU A 156 13.23 -2.59 -4.08
CA LEU A 156 14.66 -2.54 -4.40
C LEU A 156 15.00 -1.45 -5.42
N TYR A 157 16.26 -1.06 -5.39
CA TYR A 157 16.92 -0.27 -6.43
C TYR A 157 17.86 -1.19 -7.22
N ASP A 158 17.87 -1.08 -8.55
CA ASP A 158 18.75 -1.87 -9.41
C ASP A 158 19.96 -1.03 -9.86
N ASP A 159 21.10 -1.22 -9.19
CA ASP A 159 22.39 -0.59 -9.51
C ASP A 159 22.82 -0.79 -10.98
N GLY A 160 22.43 -1.90 -11.61
CA GLY A 160 22.77 -2.19 -13.00
C GLY A 160 21.93 -1.42 -14.02
N ARG A 161 20.90 -0.69 -13.57
CA ARG A 161 19.98 0.09 -14.41
C ARG A 161 19.95 1.56 -14.03
N GLY A 162 19.97 1.86 -12.75
CA GLY A 162 20.02 3.23 -12.25
C GLY A 162 21.42 3.84 -12.30
N GLY A 163 21.53 5.13 -11.97
CA GLY A 163 22.79 5.88 -12.04
C GLY A 163 23.60 5.95 -10.73
N ALA A 164 23.01 5.58 -9.59
CA ALA A 164 23.62 5.62 -8.27
C ALA A 164 24.18 4.25 -7.85
N THR A 165 25.46 4.01 -8.12
CA THR A 165 26.16 2.78 -7.72
C THR A 165 26.24 2.64 -6.20
N GLY A 166 25.96 1.44 -5.69
CA GLY A 166 25.97 1.11 -4.26
C GLY A 166 24.67 1.47 -3.53
N TYR A 167 23.67 2.03 -4.23
CA TYR A 167 22.43 2.46 -3.60
C TYR A 167 21.49 1.29 -3.27
N ALA A 168 21.59 0.17 -3.98
CA ALA A 168 20.91 -1.07 -3.61
C ALA A 168 21.20 -1.49 -2.16
N GLN A 169 22.47 -1.41 -1.72
CA GLN A 169 22.86 -1.72 -0.35
C GLN A 169 22.27 -0.74 0.68
N VAL A 170 22.12 0.54 0.33
CA VAL A 170 21.45 1.52 1.21
C VAL A 170 20.00 1.09 1.48
N LEU A 171 19.30 0.61 0.45
CA LEU A 171 17.94 0.12 0.60
C LEU A 171 17.84 -1.23 1.32
N ASP A 172 18.86 -2.09 1.22
CA ASP A 172 18.98 -3.28 2.07
C ASP A 172 19.03 -2.84 3.55
N ASP A 173 19.96 -1.94 3.90
CA ASP A 173 20.16 -1.47 5.28
C ASP A 173 18.92 -0.78 5.86
N TYR A 174 18.22 0.01 5.04
CA TYR A 174 16.99 0.71 5.43
C TYR A 174 15.84 -0.29 5.65
N SER A 175 15.75 -1.32 4.80
CA SER A 175 14.73 -2.37 4.90
C SER A 175 14.96 -3.27 6.09
N ASP A 176 16.20 -3.69 6.34
CA ASP A 176 16.58 -4.46 7.52
C ASP A 176 16.23 -3.71 8.81
N TRP A 177 16.55 -2.41 8.89
CA TRP A 177 16.18 -1.62 10.05
C TRP A 177 14.67 -1.54 10.26
N LEU A 178 13.88 -1.35 9.20
CA LEU A 178 12.42 -1.36 9.30
C LEU A 178 11.90 -2.71 9.79
N ILE A 179 12.37 -3.82 9.22
CA ILE A 179 11.96 -5.17 9.61
C ILE A 179 12.28 -5.42 11.09
N ASN A 180 13.44 -4.98 11.57
CA ASN A 180 13.84 -5.10 12.97
C ASN A 180 12.89 -4.35 13.95
N GLN A 181 12.08 -3.39 13.48
CA GLN A 181 11.09 -2.72 14.33
C GLN A 181 9.94 -3.65 14.76
N ARG A 182 9.72 -4.77 14.06
CA ARG A 182 8.77 -5.82 14.50
C ARG A 182 9.11 -6.35 15.89
N GLU A 183 10.39 -6.55 16.16
CA GLU A 183 10.88 -7.05 17.45
C GLU A 183 11.14 -5.92 18.44
N ARG A 184 11.73 -4.81 17.97
CA ARG A 184 12.18 -3.72 18.85
C ARG A 184 11.07 -2.81 19.36
N GLN A 185 10.08 -2.53 18.51
CA GLN A 185 9.00 -1.57 18.79
C GLN A 185 7.61 -2.18 18.57
N HIS A 186 7.53 -3.46 18.23
CA HIS A 186 6.29 -4.16 17.88
C HIS A 186 5.51 -3.51 16.73
N TRP A 187 6.22 -2.87 15.80
CA TRP A 187 5.60 -2.30 14.61
C TRP A 187 5.14 -3.40 13.66
N GLU A 188 4.02 -3.12 12.97
CA GLU A 188 3.62 -3.92 11.82
C GLU A 188 4.43 -3.48 10.60
N VAL A 189 5.19 -4.43 10.04
CA VAL A 189 6.04 -4.17 8.89
C VAL A 189 5.83 -5.27 7.86
N ILE A 190 5.55 -4.90 6.62
CA ILE A 190 5.48 -5.79 5.45
C ILE A 190 6.82 -5.66 4.71
N ASP A 191 7.49 -6.80 4.51
CA ASP A 191 8.73 -6.83 3.75
C ASP A 191 8.40 -6.99 2.26
N LEU A 192 8.56 -5.91 1.51
CA LEU A 192 8.51 -5.92 0.05
C LEU A 192 9.90 -6.13 -0.55
N HIS A 193 10.95 -5.73 0.18
CA HIS A 193 12.28 -5.52 -0.36
C HIS A 193 12.98 -6.84 -0.68
N PHE A 194 13.16 -7.69 0.32
CA PHE A 194 13.93 -8.92 0.15
C PHE A 194 13.22 -9.96 -0.72
N PRO A 195 11.88 -10.13 -0.67
CA PRO A 195 11.18 -10.99 -1.63
C PRO A 195 11.36 -10.52 -3.08
N MET A 196 11.31 -9.21 -3.34
CA MET A 196 11.55 -8.68 -4.69
C MET A 196 13.02 -8.84 -5.11
N LYS A 197 13.97 -8.63 -4.20
CA LYS A 197 15.41 -8.83 -4.44
C LYS A 197 15.71 -10.28 -4.81
N ALA A 198 15.22 -11.23 -4.00
CA ALA A 198 15.38 -12.66 -4.26
C ALA A 198 14.78 -13.07 -5.62
N PHE A 199 13.61 -12.53 -5.97
CA PHE A 199 13.02 -12.73 -7.28
C PHE A 199 13.90 -12.20 -8.41
N LEU A 200 14.39 -10.95 -8.30
CA LEU A 200 15.27 -10.35 -9.30
C LEU A 200 16.55 -11.18 -9.51
N GLU A 201 17.21 -11.56 -8.42
CA GLU A 201 18.43 -12.37 -8.46
C GLU A 201 18.18 -13.75 -9.11
N GLN A 202 17.04 -14.38 -8.83
CA GLN A 202 16.67 -15.64 -9.45
C GLN A 202 16.46 -15.49 -10.97
N GLN A 203 15.79 -14.42 -11.41
CA GLN A 203 15.59 -14.16 -12.84
C GLN A 203 16.92 -13.82 -13.53
N LYS A 204 17.80 -13.04 -12.88
CA LYS A 204 19.13 -12.69 -13.41
C LYS A 204 20.06 -13.90 -13.61
N LYS A 205 19.86 -15.00 -12.88
CA LYS A 205 20.57 -16.28 -13.14
C LYS A 205 20.19 -16.91 -14.48
N ARG A 206 19.00 -16.63 -15.00
CA ARG A 206 18.49 -17.15 -16.29
C ARG A 206 18.73 -16.16 -17.42
N ASP A 207 18.51 -14.88 -17.15
CA ASP A 207 18.73 -13.78 -18.08
C ASP A 207 19.39 -12.61 -17.34
N SER A 208 20.70 -12.43 -17.54
CA SER A 208 21.48 -11.36 -16.90
C SER A 208 20.98 -9.95 -17.22
N THR A 209 20.18 -9.78 -18.28
CA THR A 209 19.62 -8.49 -18.68
C THR A 209 18.27 -8.20 -18.03
N PHE A 210 17.67 -9.17 -17.34
CA PHE A 210 16.37 -9.03 -16.69
C PHE A 210 16.37 -7.89 -15.66
N TYR A 211 15.27 -7.14 -15.63
CA TYR A 211 15.07 -6.02 -14.73
C TYR A 211 13.61 -5.94 -14.29
N LEU A 212 13.38 -5.44 -13.07
CA LEU A 212 12.04 -5.10 -12.59
C LEU A 212 11.71 -3.62 -12.87
N ALA A 213 12.71 -2.75 -12.93
CA ALA A 213 12.59 -1.31 -13.17
C ALA A 213 13.56 -0.88 -14.27
N GLN A 214 13.05 -0.24 -15.33
CA GLN A 214 13.88 0.14 -16.49
C GLN A 214 14.94 1.17 -16.12
N ASP A 215 14.59 2.10 -15.23
CA ASP A 215 15.46 3.16 -14.70
C ASP A 215 16.11 2.78 -13.37
N GLY A 216 15.94 1.53 -12.93
CA GLY A 216 16.41 1.02 -11.64
C GLY A 216 15.62 1.50 -10.42
N VAL A 217 14.58 2.34 -10.59
CA VAL A 217 13.81 2.95 -9.49
C VAL A 217 12.34 2.57 -9.54
N HIS A 218 11.69 2.74 -10.69
CA HIS A 218 10.24 2.61 -10.85
C HIS A 218 9.89 1.23 -11.42
N PRO A 219 9.34 0.31 -10.62
CA PRO A 219 9.05 -1.03 -11.11
C PRO A 219 7.98 -1.02 -12.20
N GLY A 220 8.11 -1.94 -13.17
CA GLY A 220 7.06 -2.23 -14.15
C GLY A 220 5.90 -3.00 -13.53
N ALA A 221 4.99 -3.50 -14.37
CA ALA A 221 3.80 -4.24 -13.93
C ALA A 221 4.14 -5.44 -13.03
N LEU A 222 5.14 -6.24 -13.40
CA LEU A 222 5.58 -7.38 -12.59
C LEU A 222 6.12 -6.94 -11.22
N GLY A 223 6.94 -5.89 -11.16
CA GLY A 223 7.46 -5.41 -9.88
C GLY A 223 6.36 -4.84 -8.96
N HIS A 224 5.39 -4.13 -9.53
CA HIS A 224 4.20 -3.69 -8.78
C HIS A 224 3.35 -4.87 -8.29
N TRP A 225 3.22 -5.92 -9.09
CA TRP A 225 2.54 -7.14 -8.64
C TRP A 225 3.28 -7.80 -7.47
N LEU A 226 4.61 -7.92 -7.52
CA LEU A 226 5.39 -8.49 -6.40
C LEU A 226 5.17 -7.69 -5.10
N MET A 227 5.11 -6.37 -5.18
CA MET A 227 4.76 -5.52 -4.04
C MET A 227 3.35 -5.83 -3.52
N ALA A 228 2.35 -5.86 -4.42
CA ALA A 228 0.97 -6.17 -4.06
C ALA A 228 0.83 -7.57 -3.44
N ARG A 229 1.53 -8.55 -4.00
CA ARG A 229 1.56 -9.94 -3.54
C ARG A 229 2.01 -10.03 -2.09
N GLU A 230 3.12 -9.40 -1.70
CA GLU A 230 3.58 -9.46 -0.30
C GLU A 230 2.61 -8.74 0.65
N MET A 231 1.99 -7.64 0.21
CA MET A 231 0.92 -7.00 0.99
C MET A 231 -0.30 -7.92 1.16
N LEU A 232 -0.72 -8.60 0.10
CA LEU A 232 -1.85 -9.53 0.13
C LEU A 232 -1.54 -10.77 0.97
N ARG A 233 -0.32 -11.30 0.92
CA ARG A 233 0.13 -12.40 1.79
C ARG A 233 0.07 -12.04 3.27
N TYR A 234 0.34 -10.78 3.59
CA TYR A 234 0.19 -10.26 4.94
C TYR A 234 -1.28 -10.13 5.37
N LEU A 235 -2.11 -9.56 4.49
CA LEU A 235 -3.53 -9.28 4.76
C LEU A 235 -4.43 -10.52 4.74
N VAL A 236 -4.15 -11.46 3.83
CA VAL A 236 -4.96 -12.64 3.56
C VAL A 236 -4.12 -13.88 3.85
N LYS A 237 -3.87 -14.12 5.13
CA LYS A 237 -2.97 -15.18 5.60
C LYS A 237 -3.32 -16.56 5.04
N ASP A 238 -4.62 -16.85 4.92
CA ASP A 238 -5.11 -18.13 4.39
C ASP A 238 -4.73 -18.36 2.92
N ASP A 239 -4.57 -17.29 2.12
CA ASP A 239 -4.17 -17.36 0.71
C ASP A 239 -2.66 -17.16 0.53
N SER A 240 -1.88 -16.98 1.61
CA SER A 240 -0.47 -16.57 1.51
C SER A 240 0.39 -17.53 0.68
N GLU A 241 0.19 -18.84 0.85
CA GLU A 241 0.91 -19.86 0.08
C GLU A 241 0.52 -19.83 -1.40
N LYS A 242 -0.78 -19.72 -1.70
CA LYS A 242 -1.28 -19.60 -3.07
C LYS A 242 -0.72 -18.36 -3.75
N LEU A 243 -0.79 -17.21 -3.09
CA LEU A 243 -0.30 -15.93 -3.59
C LEU A 243 1.20 -15.96 -3.90
N SER A 244 2.00 -16.61 -3.06
CA SER A 244 3.46 -16.69 -3.24
C SER A 244 3.91 -17.26 -4.60
N ARG A 245 3.03 -18.02 -5.26
CA ARG A 245 3.31 -18.74 -6.52
C ARG A 245 2.84 -18.00 -7.77
N THR A 246 2.33 -16.78 -7.62
CA THR A 246 1.74 -16.01 -8.72
C THR A 246 2.63 -14.84 -9.13
N GLU A 247 2.69 -14.59 -10.43
CA GLU A 247 3.50 -13.52 -11.05
C GLU A 247 2.63 -12.42 -11.67
N SER A 248 1.31 -12.54 -11.60
CA SER A 248 0.37 -11.47 -11.94
C SER A 248 -0.93 -11.53 -11.13
N LEU A 249 -1.63 -10.39 -11.06
CA LEU A 249 -2.99 -10.35 -10.50
C LEU A 249 -3.93 -11.31 -11.23
N SER A 250 -3.81 -11.39 -12.56
CA SER A 250 -4.66 -12.28 -13.37
C SER A 250 -4.52 -13.75 -12.97
N GLU A 251 -3.30 -14.18 -12.63
CA GLU A 251 -3.05 -15.53 -12.13
C GLU A 251 -3.61 -15.73 -10.72
N ALA A 252 -3.48 -14.73 -9.85
CA ALA A 252 -4.01 -14.79 -8.48
C ALA A 252 -5.55 -14.89 -8.45
N LEU A 253 -6.22 -14.20 -9.38
CA LEU A 253 -7.68 -14.22 -9.51
C LEU A 253 -8.22 -15.43 -10.29
N GLY A 254 -7.42 -16.02 -11.19
CA GLY A 254 -7.86 -17.14 -12.04
C GLY A 254 -8.83 -16.76 -13.17
N ASP A 255 -9.12 -15.46 -13.36
CA ASP A 255 -9.98 -14.92 -14.42
C ASP A 255 -9.37 -13.63 -15.01
N LYS A 256 -8.68 -13.80 -16.14
CA LYS A 256 -7.91 -12.73 -16.77
C LYS A 256 -8.77 -11.58 -17.31
N LYS A 257 -9.90 -11.88 -17.94
CA LYS A 257 -10.69 -10.84 -18.63
C LYS A 257 -11.35 -9.89 -17.63
N ASN A 258 -11.90 -10.44 -16.55
CA ASN A 258 -12.50 -9.64 -15.49
C ASN A 258 -11.43 -8.87 -14.70
N ALA A 259 -10.23 -9.44 -14.53
CA ALA A 259 -9.12 -8.75 -13.86
C ALA A 259 -8.70 -7.45 -14.58
N ASP A 260 -8.51 -7.49 -15.90
CA ASP A 260 -8.05 -6.32 -16.67
C ASP A 260 -9.07 -5.17 -16.65
N GLU A 261 -10.36 -5.48 -16.83
CA GLU A 261 -11.43 -4.48 -16.78
C GLU A 261 -11.59 -3.88 -15.37
N LEU A 262 -11.50 -4.73 -14.35
CA LEU A 262 -11.56 -4.30 -12.94
C LEU A 262 -10.41 -3.35 -12.59
N VAL A 263 -9.16 -3.72 -12.92
CA VAL A 263 -7.98 -2.86 -12.65
C VAL A 263 -8.06 -1.55 -13.41
N LYS A 264 -8.57 -1.56 -14.65
CA LYS A 264 -8.76 -0.33 -15.43
C LYS A 264 -9.70 0.63 -14.71
N LEU A 265 -10.87 0.16 -14.28
CA LEU A 265 -11.86 0.99 -13.58
C LEU A 265 -11.34 1.48 -12.22
N ILE A 266 -10.63 0.64 -11.47
CA ILE A 266 -10.00 1.00 -10.21
C ILE A 266 -8.92 2.07 -10.44
N THR A 267 -8.09 1.92 -11.47
CA THR A 267 -7.05 2.88 -11.82
C THR A 267 -7.65 4.24 -12.14
N GLU A 268 -8.70 4.29 -12.97
CA GLU A 268 -9.41 5.54 -13.28
C GLU A 268 -9.97 6.19 -11.99
N GLN A 269 -10.61 5.40 -11.13
CA GLN A 269 -11.16 5.88 -9.86
C GLN A 269 -10.06 6.44 -8.94
N GLN A 270 -8.95 5.71 -8.78
CA GLN A 270 -7.84 6.10 -7.91
C GLN A 270 -7.13 7.34 -8.44
N GLN A 271 -6.96 7.51 -9.75
CA GLN A 271 -6.36 8.73 -10.31
C GLN A 271 -7.20 9.98 -10.01
N ILE A 272 -8.52 9.91 -10.17
CA ILE A 272 -9.45 11.00 -9.85
C ILE A 272 -9.36 11.34 -8.36
N VAL A 273 -9.46 10.33 -7.49
CA VAL A 273 -9.48 10.50 -6.04
C VAL A 273 -8.13 10.99 -5.50
N ARG A 274 -7.02 10.40 -5.96
CA ARG A 274 -5.65 10.81 -5.58
C ARG A 274 -5.41 12.27 -5.90
N ASN A 275 -5.67 12.70 -7.14
CA ASN A 275 -5.41 14.08 -7.55
C ASN A 275 -6.27 15.06 -6.74
N ALA A 276 -7.55 14.73 -6.51
CA ALA A 276 -8.45 15.54 -5.68
C ALA A 276 -7.95 15.68 -4.23
N TRP A 277 -7.50 14.59 -3.61
CA TRP A 277 -6.93 14.64 -2.27
C TRP A 277 -5.60 15.37 -2.21
N LEU A 278 -4.71 15.20 -3.20
CA LEU A 278 -3.46 15.95 -3.27
C LEU A 278 -3.71 17.45 -3.37
N SER A 279 -4.69 17.89 -4.17
CA SER A 279 -5.08 19.31 -4.23
C SER A 279 -5.74 19.82 -2.95
N ALA A 280 -6.63 19.03 -2.32
CA ALA A 280 -7.33 19.46 -1.11
C ALA A 280 -6.41 19.50 0.13
N THR A 281 -5.49 18.55 0.24
CA THR A 281 -4.53 18.48 1.35
C THR A 281 -3.32 19.39 1.12
N GLY A 282 -3.02 19.73 -0.14
CA GLY A 282 -1.94 20.64 -0.52
C GLY A 282 -0.54 20.02 -0.37
N HIS A 283 0.34 20.34 -1.32
CA HIS A 283 1.74 19.90 -1.32
C HIS A 283 2.62 20.92 -2.06
N LYS A 284 3.93 20.90 -1.79
CA LYS A 284 4.90 21.78 -2.47
C LYS A 284 5.50 21.22 -3.76
N ARG A 285 5.16 19.99 -4.17
CA ARG A 285 5.67 19.37 -5.41
C ARG A 285 5.08 20.04 -6.66
N PRO A 286 5.90 20.74 -7.50
CA PRO A 286 5.38 21.35 -8.73
C PRO A 286 5.07 20.30 -9.82
N GLY A 287 4.32 20.73 -10.83
CA GLY A 287 4.10 19.96 -12.07
C GLY A 287 3.15 18.76 -11.94
N LEU A 288 2.42 18.62 -10.82
CA LEU A 288 1.37 17.61 -10.69
C LEU A 288 0.04 18.13 -11.23
N PRO A 289 -0.81 17.26 -11.80
CA PRO A 289 -2.13 17.64 -12.25
C PRO A 289 -2.99 18.12 -11.07
N SER A 290 -3.72 19.22 -11.27
CA SER A 290 -4.73 19.64 -10.29
C SER A 290 -5.86 18.61 -10.24
N GLY A 291 -6.29 18.27 -9.03
CA GLY A 291 -7.49 17.50 -8.79
C GLY A 291 -8.76 18.34 -8.97
N LEU A 292 -9.87 17.63 -9.16
CA LEU A 292 -11.21 18.20 -9.06
C LEU A 292 -11.50 18.56 -7.59
N PRO A 293 -12.45 19.49 -7.33
CA PRO A 293 -13.05 19.64 -6.00
C PRO A 293 -13.52 18.28 -5.45
N LEU A 294 -13.34 18.05 -4.14
CA LEU A 294 -13.56 16.74 -3.52
C LEU A 294 -14.99 16.20 -3.74
N ASP A 295 -16.01 17.04 -3.70
CA ASP A 295 -17.40 16.68 -3.95
C ASP A 295 -17.62 16.15 -5.38
N GLN A 296 -17.00 16.79 -6.37
CA GLN A 296 -17.05 16.39 -7.77
C GLN A 296 -16.27 15.09 -8.00
N ALA A 297 -15.06 14.99 -7.45
CA ALA A 297 -14.24 13.77 -7.52
C ALA A 297 -14.97 12.57 -6.91
N GLN A 298 -15.58 12.75 -5.74
CA GLN A 298 -16.38 11.71 -5.07
C GLN A 298 -17.62 11.30 -5.89
N LYS A 299 -18.27 12.25 -6.58
CA LYS A 299 -19.40 11.94 -7.46
C LYS A 299 -18.97 11.06 -8.63
N GLN A 300 -17.83 11.36 -9.25
CA GLN A 300 -17.28 10.53 -10.32
C GLN A 300 -16.82 9.17 -9.79
N ALA A 301 -16.13 9.14 -8.66
CA ALA A 301 -15.69 7.89 -8.02
C ALA A 301 -16.86 6.95 -7.68
N ARG A 302 -18.00 7.48 -7.20
CA ARG A 302 -19.24 6.70 -6.97
C ARG A 302 -19.84 6.14 -8.26
N SER A 303 -19.68 6.82 -9.40
CA SER A 303 -20.12 6.30 -10.70
C SER A 303 -19.26 5.10 -11.14
N LEU A 304 -17.94 5.22 -10.97
CA LEU A 304 -17.01 4.12 -11.24
C LEU A 304 -17.20 2.95 -10.28
N GLU A 305 -17.46 3.21 -9.00
CA GLU A 305 -17.77 2.17 -8.00
C GLU A 305 -18.97 1.32 -8.42
N LYS A 306 -20.02 1.94 -9.00
CA LYS A 306 -21.17 1.19 -9.53
C LYS A 306 -20.82 0.29 -10.71
N LYS A 307 -19.82 0.66 -11.51
CA LYS A 307 -19.33 -0.19 -12.62
C LYS A 307 -18.47 -1.32 -12.07
N ILE A 308 -17.56 -1.01 -11.14
CA ILE A 308 -16.72 -2.00 -10.44
C ILE A 308 -17.60 -3.08 -9.81
N ARG A 309 -18.63 -2.69 -9.05
CA ARG A 309 -19.55 -3.64 -8.39
C ARG A 309 -20.38 -4.51 -9.34
N LYS A 310 -20.45 -4.20 -10.63
CA LYS A 310 -21.10 -5.08 -11.62
C LYS A 310 -20.18 -6.19 -12.13
N LEU A 311 -18.87 -6.07 -11.87
CA LEU A 311 -17.85 -7.06 -12.24
C LEU A 311 -17.51 -8.03 -11.09
N LEU A 312 -18.02 -7.76 -9.88
CA LEU A 312 -17.83 -8.57 -8.66
C LEU A 312 -19.04 -9.46 -8.43
#